data_AF-A0A445GHJ4-F1
#
_entry.id   AF-A0A445GHJ4-F1
#
_cell.length_a   1.000
_cell.length_b   1.000
_cell.length_c   1.000
_cell.angle_alpha   90.00
_cell.angle_beta   90.00
_cell.angle_gamma   90.00
#
_symmetry.space_group_name_H-M   'P 1'
#
loop_
_entity.id
_entity.type
_entity.pdbx_description
1 polymer ?
#
loop_
_entity_poly.entity_id
_entity_poly.type
_entity_poly.pdbx_seq_one_letter_code
_entity_poly.pdbx_strand_id
1 'polypeptide(L)' 'LSGLARCGKSCRLRWLNYLRPNLKIGNYTEEEEETIIKLHRHLGNRCENLFPTRITATQA' A
#
# COMPACT_ATOMS: atom_id res chain seq x y z
N LEU A 1 -8.44 12.28 26.64
CA LEU A 1 -8.28 12.78 25.25
C LEU A 1 -7.28 11.88 24.54
N SER A 2 -7.76 10.86 23.83
CA SER A 2 -6.91 9.91 23.09
C SER A 2 -6.47 10.53 21.77
N GLY A 3 -5.67 11.61 21.85
CA GLY A 3 -5.09 12.27 20.71
C GLY A 3 -3.61 11.94 20.66
N LEU A 4 -3.24 10.74 20.17
CA LEU A 4 -1.88 10.52 19.68
C LEU A 4 -1.59 11.69 18.75
N ALA A 5 -0.67 12.57 19.15
CA ALA A 5 -0.27 13.72 18.37
C ALA A 5 -0.06 13.24 16.93
N ARG A 6 -0.83 13.80 15.99
CA ARG A 6 -0.77 13.44 14.58
C ARG A 6 0.58 13.87 14.04
N CYS A 7 1.61 13.08 14.33
CA CYS A 7 2.94 13.30 13.79
C CYS A 7 2.82 13.28 12.27
N GLY A 8 3.52 14.19 11.58
CA GLY A 8 3.38 14.37 10.12
C GLY A 8 3.52 13.06 9.33
N LYS A 9 4.25 12.08 9.89
CA LYS A 9 4.37 10.71 9.38
C LYS A 9 3.02 9.97 9.32
N SER A 10 2.19 10.04 10.36
CA SER A 10 0.86 9.42 10.39
C SER A 10 -0.10 10.06 9.39
N CYS A 11 -0.11 11.40 9.30
CA CYS A 11 -0.90 12.13 8.32
C CYS A 11 -0.49 11.80 6.88
N ARG A 12 0.82 11.76 6.60
CA ARG A 12 1.35 11.42 5.27
C ARG A 12 1.04 9.98 4.90
N LEU A 13 1.21 9.04 5.82
CA LEU A 13 0.87 7.63 5.60
C LEU A 13 -0.63 7.47 5.30
N ARG A 14 -1.51 8.17 6.04
CA ARG A 14 -2.95 8.17 5.78
C ARG A 14 -3.26 8.76 4.40
N TRP A 15 -2.60 9.84 4.00
CA TRP A 15 -2.81 10.43 2.68
C TRP A 15 -2.46 9.44 1.57
N LEU A 16 -1.28 8.83 1.65
CA LEU A 16 -0.78 7.87 0.66
C LEU A 16 -1.61 6.59 0.59
N ASN A 17 -2.16 6.12 1.70
CA ASN A 17 -2.92 4.85 1.76
C ASN A 17 -4.44 5.02 1.60
N TYR A 18 -4.99 6.24 1.70
CA TYR A 18 -6.45 6.41 1.77
C TYR A 18 -7.01 7.64 1.03
N LEU A 19 -6.29 8.76 0.97
CA LEU A 19 -6.85 10.01 0.45
C LEU A 19 -6.32 10.41 -0.93
N ARG A 20 -5.24 9.78 -1.40
CA ARG A 20 -4.66 10.14 -2.69
C ARG A 20 -5.67 9.80 -3.81
N PRO A 21 -6.12 10.77 -4.61
CA PRO A 21 -7.19 10.55 -5.60
C PRO A 21 -6.79 9.60 -6.74
N ASN A 22 -5.47 9.44 -6.97
CA ASN A 22 -4.92 8.49 -7.94
C ASN A 22 -4.62 7.11 -7.33
N LEU A 23 -5.05 6.86 -6.08
CA LEU A 23 -4.90 5.57 -5.44
C LEU A 23 -6.09 4.68 -5.81
N LYS A 24 -5.80 3.60 -6.53
CA LYS A 24 -6.79 2.56 -6.80
C LYS A 24 -7.01 1.77 -5.51
N ILE A 25 -8.09 2.09 -4.82
CA ILE A 25 -8.54 1.37 -3.62
C ILE A 25 -9.46 0.25 -4.13
N GLY A 26 -8.95 -0.97 -4.20
CA GLY A 26 -9.65 -2.13 -4.74
C GLY A 26 -8.80 -3.39 -4.62
N ASN A 27 -9.18 -4.48 -5.28
CA ASN A 27 -8.35 -5.68 -5.39
C ASN A 27 -7.30 -5.49 -6.50
N TYR A 28 -6.15 -6.14 -6.37
CA TYR A 28 -5.23 -6.27 -7.50
C TYR A 28 -5.84 -7.16 -8.57
N THR A 29 -5.55 -6.82 -9.83
CA THR A 29 -5.76 -7.74 -10.94
C THR A 29 -4.74 -8.87 -10.91
N GLU A 30 -5.02 -10.01 -11.56
CA GLU A 30 -4.11 -11.16 -11.58
C GLU A 30 -2.75 -10.78 -12.19
N GLU A 31 -2.74 -9.91 -13.19
CA GLU A 31 -1.51 -9.42 -13.82
C GLU A 31 -0.70 -8.51 -12.88
N GLU A 32 -1.38 -7.66 -12.10
CA GLU A 32 -0.74 -6.83 -11.08
C GLU A 32 -0.18 -7.69 -9.94
N GLU A 33 -0.91 -8.71 -9.52
CA GLU A 33 -0.46 -9.63 -8.47
C GLU A 33 0.80 -10.41 -8.90
N GLU A 34 0.82 -10.93 -10.13
CA GLU A 34 2.02 -11.61 -10.66
C GLU A 34 3.22 -10.65 -10.72
N THR A 35 2.98 -9.41 -11.11
CA THR A 35 4.00 -8.35 -11.15
C THR A 35 4.50 -8.02 -9.75
N ILE A 36 3.61 -7.92 -8.76
CA ILE A 36 3.95 -7.67 -7.35
C ILE A 36 4.76 -8.83 -6.79
N ILE A 37 4.40 -10.08 -7.09
CA ILE A 37 5.15 -11.27 -6.65
C ILE A 37 6.56 -11.28 -7.28
N LYS A 38 6.67 -11.01 -8.59
CA LYS A 38 7.96 -10.89 -9.30
C LYS A 38 8.82 -9.79 -8.69
N LEU A 39 8.24 -8.61 -8.45
CA LEU A 39 8.91 -7.47 -7.83
C LEU A 39 9.29 -7.75 -6.38
N HIS A 40 8.44 -8.42 -5.60
CA HIS A 40 8.72 -8.79 -4.22
C HIS A 40 9.89 -9.77 -4.14
N ARG A 41 10.00 -10.73 -5.06
CA ARG A 41 11.18 -11.61 -5.14
C ARG A 41 12.47 -10.84 -5.47
N HIS A 42 12.38 -9.77 -6.25
CA HIS A 42 13.53 -8.96 -6.65
C HIS A 42 13.92 -7.87 -5.64
N LEU A 43 12.93 -7.25 -4.98
CA LEU A 43 13.09 -6.04 -4.15
C LEU A 43 12.83 -6.29 -2.66
N GLY A 44 12.20 -7.41 -2.29
CA GLY A 44 11.83 -7.77 -0.92
C GLY A 44 11.03 -6.67 -0.23
N ASN A 45 11.43 -6.35 1.00
CA ASN A 45 10.77 -5.37 1.88
C ASN A 45 10.72 -3.94 1.31
N ARG A 46 11.47 -3.63 0.24
CA ARG A 46 11.38 -2.31 -0.42
C ARG A 46 10.12 -2.16 -1.27
N CYS A 47 9.46 -3.27 -1.61
CA CYS A 47 8.20 -3.28 -2.35
C CYS A 47 7.08 -2.54 -1.59
N GLU A 48 7.12 -2.53 -0.25
CA GLU A 48 6.15 -1.80 0.61
C GLU A 48 6.18 -0.28 0.45
N ASN A 49 7.29 0.27 -0.05
CA ASN A 49 7.37 1.71 -0.35
C ASN A 49 6.79 2.03 -1.73
N LEU A 50 6.72 1.02 -2.62
CA LEU A 50 6.19 1.16 -3.96
C LEU A 50 4.68 0.93 -3.99
N PHE A 51 4.20 -0.05 -3.20
CA PHE A 51 2.80 -0.44 -3.16
C PHE A 51 2.15 -0.10 -1.81
N PRO A 52 0.90 0.38 -1.80
CA PRO A 52 0.17 0.65 -0.56
C PRO A 52 -0.16 -0.66 0.17
N THR A 53 0.08 -0.69 1.47
CA THR A 53 -0.11 -1.86 2.35
C THR A 53 -1.56 -2.34 2.42
N ARG A 54 -2.53 -1.53 1.96
CA ARG A 54 -3.96 -1.83 2.09
C ARG A 54 -4.58 -2.52 0.88
N ILE A 55 -3.83 -2.75 -0.19
CA ILE A 55 -4.38 -3.50 -1.32
C ILE A 55 -4.28 -4.98 -0.99
N THR A 56 -5.43 -5.63 -0.84
CA THR A 56 -5.53 -7.07 -0.58
C THR A 56 -5.28 -7.81 -1.89
N ALA A 57 -4.15 -8.51 -1.97
CA ALA A 57 -3.99 -9.65 -2.86
C ALA A 57 -5.08 -10.67 -2.49
N THR A 58 -5.98 -10.97 -3.42
CA THR A 58 -6.94 -12.07 -3.22
C THR A 58 -6.15 -13.35 -3.40
N GLN A 59 -5.55 -13.86 -2.32
CA GLN A 59 -5.13 -15.25 -2.29
C GLN A 59 -6.39 -16.10 -2.44
N ALA A 60 -6.60 -16.65 -3.63
CA ALA A 60 -7.42 -17.82 -3.87
C ALA A 60 -6.61 -19.08 -3.57
#